data_AF-A0A932Q4H7-F1
#
_entry.id   AF-A0A932Q4H7-F1
#
_cell.length_a   1.000
_cell.length_b   1.000
_cell.length_c   1.000
_cell.angle_alpha   90.00
_cell.angle_beta   90.00
_cell.angle_gamma   90.00
#
_symmetry.space_group_name_H-M   'P 1'
#
loop_
_entity.id
_entity.type
_entity.pdbx_description
1 polymer ?
#
loop_
_entity_poly.entity_id
_entity_poly.type
_entity_poly.pdbx_seq_one_letter_code
_entity_poly.pdbx_strand_id
1 'polypeptide(L)' 'MELVLEIVQIVPSSSKSLRRSLALMEKYKDTPMDYADATLVVLAEELQTGKIFTLDRRGFTTYRWGHHHSFEIYPDSE' A
#
# COMPACT_ATOMS: atom_id res chain seq x y z
N MET A 1 -15.03 -11.87 -29.63
CA MET A 1 -13.80 -11.26 -29.10
C MET A 1 -14.03 -11.08 -27.61
N GLU A 2 -13.52 -12.02 -26.82
CA GLU A 2 -13.74 -12.06 -25.38
C GLU A 2 -12.79 -11.04 -24.74
N LEU A 3 -13.35 -9.96 -24.19
CA LEU A 3 -12.60 -9.05 -23.33
C LEU A 3 -12.30 -9.83 -22.06
N VAL A 4 -11.08 -10.35 -21.95
CA VAL A 4 -10.56 -10.78 -20.65
C VAL A 4 -10.46 -9.51 -19.81
N LEU A 5 -11.43 -9.28 -18.94
CA LEU A 5 -11.30 -8.30 -17.87
C LEU A 5 -10.07 -8.72 -17.06
N GLU A 6 -9.06 -7.85 -16.99
CA GLU A 6 -7.92 -8.07 -16.12
C GLU A 6 -8.44 -8.00 -14.68
N ILE A 7 -8.69 -9.16 -14.07
CA ILE A 7 -9.33 -9.25 -12.74
C ILE A 7 -8.35 -8.78 -11.66
N VAL A 8 -7.05 -9.00 -11.87
CA VAL A 8 -5.95 -8.65 -10.96
C VAL A 8 -4.70 -8.34 -11.77
N GLN A 9 -4.02 -7.24 -11.43
CA GLN A 9 -2.69 -6.92 -11.93
C GLN A 9 -1.62 -7.26 -10.88
N ILE A 10 -0.61 -8.03 -11.27
CA ILE A 10 0.56 -8.28 -10.41
C ILE A 10 1.61 -7.21 -10.71
N VAL A 11 1.96 -6.41 -9.71
CA VAL A 11 2.94 -5.33 -9.85
C VAL A 11 4.30 -5.79 -9.32
N PRO A 12 5.33 -5.94 -10.18
CA PRO A 12 6.67 -6.30 -9.73
C PRO A 12 7.33 -5.11 -9.02
N SER A 13 8.10 -5.39 -7.96
CA SER A 13 8.86 -4.34 -7.26
C SER A 13 10.10 -3.94 -8.05
N SER A 14 10.27 -2.66 -8.33
CA SER A 14 11.52 -2.11 -8.87
C SER A 14 12.57 -1.95 -7.76
N SER A 15 13.85 -1.81 -8.11
CA SER A 15 14.90 -1.49 -7.12
C SER A 15 14.64 -0.17 -6.38
N LYS A 16 13.93 0.79 -7.01
CA LYS A 16 13.51 2.04 -6.37
C LYS A 16 12.42 1.75 -5.33
N SER A 17 11.43 0.94 -5.69
CA SER A 17 10.34 0.52 -4.82
C SER A 17 10.88 -0.25 -3.61
N LEU A 18 11.82 -1.18 -3.81
CA LEU A 18 12.48 -1.92 -2.73
C LEU A 18 13.22 -1.01 -1.74
N ARG A 19 13.99 -0.03 -2.24
CA ARG A 19 14.65 0.96 -1.37
C ARG A 19 13.64 1.80 -0.61
N ARG A 20 12.53 2.16 -1.24
CA ARG A 20 11.47 2.92 -0.59
C ARG A 20 10.78 2.10 0.51
N SER A 21 10.51 0.81 0.27
CA SER A 21 9.96 -0.09 1.29
C SER A 21 10.87 -0.19 2.51
N LEU A 22 12.18 -0.34 2.33
CA LEU A 22 13.14 -0.35 3.44
C LEU A 22 13.11 0.95 4.25
N ALA A 23 13.04 2.11 3.57
CA ALA A 23 12.95 3.40 4.25
C ALA A 23 11.63 3.57 5.03
N LEU A 24 10.53 2.99 4.53
CA LEU A 24 9.25 3.00 5.23
C LEU A 24 9.27 2.08 6.45
N MET A 25 9.85 0.87 6.33
CA MET A 25 10.01 -0.03 7.46
C MET A 25 10.85 0.61 8.58
N GLU A 26 11.93 1.34 8.25
CA GLU A 26 12.70 2.09 9.24
C GLU A 26 11.87 3.24 9.86
N LYS A 27 11.12 3.99 9.04
CA LYS A 27 10.24 5.07 9.51
C LYS A 27 9.18 4.57 10.51
N TYR A 28 8.62 3.40 10.25
CA TYR A 28 7.52 2.83 11.02
C TYR A 28 7.97 1.72 11.97
N LYS A 29 9.26 1.61 12.30
CA LYS A 29 9.81 0.53 13.13
C LYS A 29 9.20 0.39 14.52
N ASP A 30 8.64 1.47 15.06
CA ASP A 30 7.97 1.49 16.37
C ASP A 30 6.47 1.11 16.26
N THR A 31 6.01 0.79 15.05
CA THR A 31 4.65 0.32 14.70
C THR A 31 4.75 -0.98 13.89
N PRO A 32 3.69 -1.78 13.70
CA PRO A 32 3.83 -3.14 13.18
C PRO A 32 4.03 -3.22 11.65
N MET A 33 4.68 -2.24 11.00
CA MET A 33 4.88 -2.29 9.54
C MET A 33 5.80 -3.44 9.15
N ASP A 34 5.26 -4.39 8.40
CA ASP A 34 6.05 -5.43 7.76
C ASP A 34 6.41 -5.08 6.31
N TYR A 35 7.12 -5.99 5.64
CA TYR A 35 7.53 -5.80 4.26
C TYR A 35 6.34 -5.75 3.28
N ALA A 36 5.26 -6.49 3.54
CA ALA A 36 4.08 -6.51 2.68
C ALA A 36 3.31 -5.19 2.80
N ASP A 37 3.16 -4.64 4.00
CA ASP A 37 2.53 -3.33 4.19
C ASP A 37 3.35 -2.22 3.52
N ALA A 38 4.68 -2.29 3.66
CA ALA A 38 5.56 -1.32 3.03
C ALA A 38 5.42 -1.31 1.51
N THR A 39 5.34 -2.47 0.85
CA THR A 39 5.16 -2.53 -0.62
C THR A 39 3.81 -1.97 -1.05
N LEU A 40 2.74 -2.14 -0.25
CA LEU A 40 1.43 -1.54 -0.52
C LEU A 40 1.46 0.00 -0.38
N VAL A 41 2.17 0.53 0.61
CA VAL A 41 2.35 1.99 0.74
C VAL A 41 3.16 2.56 -0.42
N VAL A 42 4.20 1.87 -0.87
CA VAL A 42 4.95 2.27 -2.08
C VAL A 42 4.07 2.23 -3.31
N LEU A 43 3.26 1.19 -3.47
CA LEU A 43 2.36 1.08 -4.62
C LEU A 43 1.31 2.22 -4.62
N ALA A 44 0.80 2.60 -3.45
CA ALA A 44 -0.07 3.76 -3.30
C ALA A 44 0.62 5.08 -3.69
N GLU A 45 1.90 5.25 -3.34
CA GLU A 45 2.73 6.38 -3.78
C GLU A 45 2.90 6.42 -5.31
N GLU A 46 3.17 5.27 -5.93
CA GLU A 46 3.41 5.14 -7.37
C GLU A 46 2.13 5.32 -8.21
N LEU A 47 1.01 4.76 -7.76
CA LEU A 47 -0.30 4.85 -8.42
C LEU A 47 -1.07 6.13 -8.06
N GLN A 48 -0.56 6.92 -7.12
CA GLN A 48 -1.20 8.15 -6.62
C GLN A 48 -2.64 7.91 -6.11
N THR A 49 -2.86 6.79 -5.41
CA THR A 49 -4.16 6.43 -4.84
C THR A 49 -4.01 5.81 -3.46
N GLY A 50 -4.88 6.23 -2.54
CA GLY A 50 -4.96 5.72 -1.17
C GLY A 50 -6.06 4.68 -0.97
N LYS A 51 -6.72 4.23 -2.04
CA LYS A 51 -7.76 3.20 -1.94
C LYS A 51 -7.09 1.87 -1.67
N ILE A 52 -7.41 1.27 -0.53
CA ILE A 52 -6.85 -0.02 -0.15
C ILE A 52 -7.94 -0.96 0.33
N PHE A 53 -7.89 -2.20 -0.13
CA PHE A 53 -8.74 -3.26 0.38
C PHE A 53 -7.95 -4.09 1.40
N THR A 54 -8.27 -3.98 2.69
CA THR A 54 -7.56 -4.68 3.77
C THR A 54 -8.44 -4.90 5.00
N LEU A 55 -8.21 -6.02 5.69
CA LEU A 55 -8.78 -6.25 7.03
C LEU A 55 -7.90 -5.65 8.14
N ASP A 56 -6.62 -5.36 7.88
CA ASP A 56 -5.76 -4.67 8.83
C ASP A 56 -6.01 -3.16 8.83
N ARG A 57 -7.18 -2.79 9.36
CA ARG A 57 -7.57 -1.39 9.50
C ARG A 57 -6.63 -0.62 10.43
N ARG A 58 -6.10 -1.27 11.46
CA ARG A 58 -5.26 -0.62 12.46
C ARG A 58 -3.94 -0.17 11.82
N GLY A 59 -3.28 -1.05 11.06
CA GLY A 59 -2.06 -0.71 10.33
C GLY A 59 -2.28 0.45 9.37
N PHE A 60 -3.25 0.32 8.45
CA PHE A 60 -3.47 1.31 7.39
C PHE A 60 -4.12 2.62 7.86
N THR A 61 -4.66 2.67 9.08
CA THR A 61 -5.03 3.95 9.73
C THR A 61 -3.80 4.71 10.23
N THR A 62 -2.71 4.02 10.57
CA THR A 62 -1.44 4.61 10.99
C THR A 62 -0.59 5.04 9.80
N TYR A 63 -0.52 4.22 8.75
CA TYR A 63 0.36 4.49 7.61
C TYR A 63 -0.12 5.67 6.77
N ARG A 64 0.84 6.33 6.11
CA ARG A 64 0.62 7.50 5.25
C ARG A 64 1.33 7.31 3.93
N TRP A 65 0.63 7.62 2.83
CA TRP A 65 1.14 7.55 1.47
C TRP A 65 1.29 8.97 0.88
N GLY A 66 2.12 9.10 -0.15
CA GLY A 66 2.38 10.36 -0.85
C GLY A 66 2.85 11.49 0.10
N HIS A 67 2.28 12.69 -0.08
CA HIS A 67 2.53 13.84 0.79
C HIS A 67 1.68 13.79 2.08
N HIS A 68 1.78 12.68 2.82
CA HIS A 68 1.17 12.50 4.14
C HIS A 68 -0.36 12.27 4.14
N HIS A 69 -0.90 11.67 3.08
CA HIS A 69 -2.32 11.33 2.95
C HIS A 69 -2.69 10.06 3.75
N SER A 70 -3.90 10.03 4.30
CA SER A 70 -4.51 8.83 4.87
C SER A 70 -5.01 7.88 3.79
N PHE A 71 -5.12 6.59 4.11
CA PHE A 71 -5.77 5.61 3.25
C PHE A 71 -7.30 5.68 3.37
N GLU A 72 -7.97 5.39 2.25
CA GLU A 72 -9.40 5.10 2.18
C GLU A 72 -9.53 3.57 2.22
N ILE A 73 -10.01 3.04 3.35
CA ILE A 73 -9.91 1.62 3.68
C ILE A 73 -11.22 0.89 3.36
N TYR A 74 -11.11 -0.12 2.51
CA TYR A 74 -12.19 -0.99 2.06
C TYR A 74 -12.02 -2.43 2.59
N PRO A 75 -13.13 -3.19 2.72
CA PRO A 75 -14.50 -2.71 2.65
C PRO A 75 -14.75 -1.67 3.76
N ASP A 76 -15.72 -0.79 3.57
CA ASP A 76 -16.10 0.14 4.64
C ASP A 76 -16.56 -0.66 5.87
N SER A 77 -16.26 -0.15 7.06
CA SER A 77 -16.91 -0.65 8.28
C SER A 77 -18.30 -0.03 8.28
N GLU A 78 -19.31 -0.78 7.86
CA GLU A 78 -20.70 -0.43 8.23
C GLU A 78 -20.83 -0.24 9.75
#